data_AF-A0A1G1FDG9-F1
#
_entry.id   AF-A0A1G1FDG9-F1
#
_cell.length_a   1.000
_cell.length_b   1.000
_cell.length_c   1.000
_cell.angle_alpha   90.00
_cell.angle_beta   90.00
_cell.angle_gamma   90.00
#
_symmetry.space_group_name_H-M   'P 1'
#
loop_
_entity.id
_entity.type
_entity.pdbx_description
1 polymer ?
#
loop_
_entity_poly.entity_id
_entity_poly.type
_entity_poly.pdbx_seq_one_letter_code
_entity_poly.pdbx_strand_id
1 'polypeptide(L)'
;MEEKTWFVNLFMSMMNAEKDGWTSREDMEKWLELSLTIFRDLAVLKITGKTTGLINIDINEYLNKISKSADLKVIINLHNELSILKGLLFFNLNKSVTWNYTASLLRKELSV
;
A
#
# COMPACT_ATOMS: atom_id res chain seq x y z
N MET A 1 4.60 14.36 -6.93
CA MET A 1 3.37 14.72 -6.21
C MET A 1 2.16 14.00 -6.76
N GLU A 2 1.84 14.14 -8.06
CA GLU A 2 0.64 13.55 -8.67
C GLU A 2 0.50 12.02 -8.46
N GLU A 3 1.57 11.27 -8.67
CA GLU A 3 1.59 9.82 -8.49
C GLU A 3 1.32 9.37 -7.04
N LYS A 4 1.83 10.13 -6.05
CA LYS A 4 1.62 9.82 -4.63
C LYS A 4 0.22 10.22 -4.19
N THR A 5 -0.32 11.32 -4.72
CA THR A 5 -1.72 11.69 -4.53
C THR A 5 -2.65 10.62 -5.12
N TRP A 6 -2.36 10.14 -6.33
CA TRP A 6 -3.08 9.03 -6.94
C TRP A 6 -3.02 7.75 -6.09
N PHE A 7 -1.83 7.40 -5.58
CA PHE A 7 -1.68 6.27 -4.66
C PHE A 7 -2.57 6.43 -3.41
N VAL A 8 -2.49 7.58 -2.73
CA VAL A 8 -3.24 7.85 -1.50
C VAL A 8 -4.74 7.79 -1.76
N ASN A 9 -5.21 8.36 -2.88
CA ASN A 9 -6.63 8.31 -3.24
C ASN A 9 -7.10 6.86 -3.42
N LEU A 10 -6.38 6.05 -4.19
CA LEU A 10 -6.75 4.64 -4.39
C LEU A 10 -6.67 3.83 -3.08
N PHE A 11 -5.65 4.08 -2.25
CA PHE A 11 -5.53 3.45 -0.94
C PHE A 11 -6.75 3.78 -0.06
N MET A 12 -7.16 5.06 -0.01
CA MET A 12 -8.33 5.48 0.76
C MET A 12 -9.62 4.86 0.19
N SER A 13 -9.79 4.80 -1.13
CA SER A 13 -10.91 4.10 -1.77
C SER A 13 -10.96 2.62 -1.37
N MET A 14 -9.82 1.94 -1.32
CA MET A 14 -9.74 0.56 -0.82
C MET A 14 -10.13 0.45 0.66
N MET A 15 -9.68 1.39 1.50
CA MET A 15 -10.04 1.42 2.92
C MET A 15 -11.53 1.70 3.14
N ASN A 16 -12.16 2.50 2.28
CA ASN A 16 -13.59 2.86 2.33
C ASN A 16 -14.51 1.85 1.63
N ALA A 17 -13.97 0.73 1.11
CA ALA A 17 -14.71 -0.27 0.34
C ALA A 17 -15.42 0.32 -0.90
N GLU A 18 -14.79 1.30 -1.55
CA GLU A 18 -15.26 1.88 -2.80
C GLU A 18 -15.00 0.93 -4.00
N LYS A 19 -15.63 1.26 -5.14
CA LYS A 19 -15.49 0.51 -6.40
C LYS A 19 -14.05 0.55 -6.93
N ASP A 20 -13.73 -0.36 -7.84
CA ASP A 20 -12.38 -0.49 -8.37
C ASP A 20 -11.91 0.76 -9.12
N GLY A 21 -10.81 1.34 -8.64
CA GLY A 21 -10.25 2.58 -9.21
C GLY A 21 -9.14 2.36 -10.24
N TRP A 22 -8.60 1.15 -10.37
CA TRP A 22 -7.62 0.84 -11.41
C TRP A 22 -8.25 0.88 -12.80
N THR A 23 -7.54 1.37 -13.81
CA THR A 23 -8.03 1.43 -15.20
C THR A 23 -7.33 0.42 -16.10
N SER A 24 -6.13 -0.02 -15.73
CA SER A 24 -5.27 -0.88 -16.53
C SER A 24 -4.48 -1.87 -15.67
N ARG A 25 -3.77 -2.82 -16.29
CA ARG A 25 -2.83 -3.71 -15.59
C ARG A 25 -1.61 -2.93 -15.09
N GLU A 26 -1.18 -1.96 -15.90
CA GLU A 26 -0.08 -1.06 -15.62
C GLU A 26 -0.36 -0.25 -14.34
N ASP A 27 -1.62 0.17 -14.14
CA ASP A 27 -2.06 0.82 -12.90
C ASP A 27 -1.93 -0.10 -11.68
N MET A 28 -2.32 -1.37 -11.83
CA MET A 28 -2.22 -2.36 -10.75
C MET A 28 -0.75 -2.55 -10.35
N GLU A 29 0.12 -2.72 -11.34
CA GLU A 29 1.55 -2.93 -11.13
C GLU A 29 2.21 -1.72 -10.47
N LYS A 30 1.93 -0.52 -11.00
CA LYS A 30 2.42 0.74 -10.45
C LYS A 30 1.95 0.97 -9.02
N TRP A 31 0.67 0.70 -8.74
CA TRP A 31 0.13 0.87 -7.39
C TRP A 31 0.77 -0.10 -6.39
N LEU A 32 0.93 -1.38 -6.78
CA LEU A 32 1.59 -2.38 -5.94
C LEU A 32 3.07 -2.05 -5.72
N GLU A 33 3.78 -1.57 -6.74
CA GLU A 33 5.18 -1.15 -6.61
C GLU A 33 5.35 0.00 -5.60
N LEU A 34 4.52 1.05 -5.72
CA LEU A 34 4.52 2.14 -4.76
C LEU A 34 4.19 1.64 -3.35
N SER A 35 3.20 0.75 -3.23
CA SER A 35 2.84 0.14 -1.95
C SER A 35 4.04 -0.51 -1.27
N LEU A 36 4.84 -1.30 -2.00
CA LEU A 36 6.01 -1.98 -1.42
C LEU A 36 7.01 -0.98 -0.83
N THR A 37 7.31 0.11 -1.55
CA THR A 37 8.21 1.14 -1.03
C THR A 37 7.63 1.88 0.17
N ILE A 38 6.31 2.10 0.19
CA ILE A 38 5.59 2.75 1.30
C ILE A 38 5.58 1.86 2.54
N PHE A 39 5.23 0.58 2.42
CA PHE A 39 5.25 -0.35 3.56
C PHE A 39 6.67 -0.57 4.09
N ARG A 40 7.69 -0.54 3.22
CA ARG A 40 9.10 -0.51 3.64
C ARG A 40 9.40 0.74 4.48
N ASP A 41 8.99 1.91 4.02
CA ASP A 41 9.19 3.17 4.75
C ASP A 41 8.45 3.20 6.09
N LEU A 42 7.24 2.64 6.16
CA LEU A 42 6.50 2.46 7.41
C LEU A 42 7.28 1.58 8.41
N ALA A 43 7.91 0.51 7.93
CA ALA A 43 8.73 -0.37 8.77
C ALA A 43 9.99 0.34 9.29
N VAL A 44 10.71 1.06 8.42
CA VAL A 44 11.88 1.86 8.81
C VAL A 44 11.49 2.91 9.85
N LEU A 45 10.38 3.61 9.64
CA LEU A 45 9.87 4.61 10.57
C LEU A 45 9.46 3.99 11.91
N LYS A 46 8.78 2.83 11.90
CA LYS A 46 8.36 2.11 13.11
C LYS A 46 9.56 1.65 13.94
N ILE A 47 10.63 1.18 13.30
CA ILE A 47 11.83 0.67 13.95
C ILE A 47 12.73 1.80 14.46
N THR A 48 12.94 2.83 13.64
CA THR A 48 13.99 3.83 13.89
C THR A 48 13.47 5.16 14.44
N GLY A 49 12.19 5.49 14.21
CA GLY A 49 11.62 6.81 14.48
C GLY A 49 12.21 7.94 13.64
N LYS A 50 13.03 7.64 12.63
CA LYS A 50 13.78 8.62 11.83
C LYS A 50 13.27 8.70 10.40
N THR A 51 13.33 9.90 9.82
CA THR A 51 12.91 10.16 8.44
C THR A 51 14.05 10.11 7.43
N THR A 52 15.30 10.13 7.89
CA THR A 52 16.53 10.23 7.07
C THR A 52 16.80 9.04 6.15
N GLY A 53 16.00 7.97 6.23
CA GLY A 53 16.12 6.78 5.39
C GLY A 53 14.88 6.50 4.54
N LEU A 54 13.86 7.36 4.55
CA LEU A 54 12.60 7.13 3.83
C LEU A 54 12.76 7.48 2.35
N ILE A 55 12.22 6.64 1.47
CA ILE A 55 12.17 6.88 0.03
C ILE A 55 11.09 7.94 -0.29
N ASN A 56 9.97 7.88 0.43
CA ASN A 56 8.78 8.69 0.22
C ASN A 56 8.64 9.82 1.27
N ILE A 57 9.71 10.58 1.47
CA ILE A 57 9.80 11.61 2.53
C ILE A 57 8.77 12.73 2.41
N ASP A 58 8.31 13.01 1.19
CA ASP A 58 7.29 14.01 0.87
C ASP A 58 5.89 13.68 1.39
N ILE A 59 5.58 12.41 1.65
CA ILE A 59 4.33 11.98 2.30
C ILE A 59 4.52 11.54 3.76
N ASN A 60 5.62 11.96 4.39
CA ASN A 60 6.00 11.53 5.73
C ASN A 60 4.93 11.80 6.81
N GLU A 61 4.13 12.87 6.70
CA GLU A 61 3.03 13.10 7.66
C GLU A 61 1.99 11.97 7.62
N TYR A 62 1.64 11.51 6.41
CA TYR A 62 0.73 10.40 6.20
C TYR A 62 1.35 9.07 6.69
N LEU A 63 2.62 8.83 6.37
CA LEU A 63 3.35 7.65 6.83
C LEU A 63 3.45 7.59 8.36
N ASN A 64 3.66 8.72 9.03
CA ASN A 64 3.68 8.79 10.49
C ASN A 64 2.35 8.39 11.11
N LYS A 65 1.22 8.80 10.51
CA LYS A 65 -0.11 8.43 11.01
C LYS A 65 -0.31 6.92 10.96
N ILE A 66 -0.01 6.29 9.82
CA ILE A 66 -0.16 4.83 9.63
C ILE A 66 0.86 4.05 10.48
N SER A 67 2.12 4.47 10.52
CA SER A 67 3.17 3.77 11.29
C SER A 67 2.86 3.77 12.80
N LYS A 68 2.22 4.83 13.32
CA LYS A 68 1.77 4.86 14.72
C LYS A 68 0.63 3.90 14.98
N SER A 69 -0.33 3.76 14.06
CA SER A 69 -1.52 2.92 14.26
C SER A 69 -1.28 1.43 13.98
N ALA A 70 -0.38 1.07 13.08
CA ALA A 70 -0.12 -0.31 12.69
C ALA A 70 1.09 -0.92 13.43
N ASP A 71 0.98 -2.18 13.84
CA ASP A 71 2.12 -2.93 14.41
C ASP A 71 3.16 -3.28 13.35
N LEU A 72 4.43 -3.42 13.75
CA LEU A 72 5.52 -3.78 12.82
C LEU A 72 5.23 -5.11 12.10
N LYS A 73 4.67 -6.09 12.81
CA LYS A 73 4.30 -7.38 12.24
C LYS A 73 3.24 -7.23 11.14
N VAL A 74 2.24 -6.39 11.36
CA VAL A 74 1.20 -6.07 10.38
C VAL A 74 1.82 -5.43 9.13
N ILE A 75 2.70 -4.45 9.31
CA ILE A 75 3.39 -3.76 8.20
C ILE A 75 4.20 -4.76 7.35
N ILE A 76 4.96 -5.65 7.99
CA ILE A 76 5.78 -6.66 7.30
C ILE A 76 4.90 -7.67 6.56
N ASN A 77 3.82 -8.14 7.20
CA ASN A 77 2.90 -9.09 6.57
C ASN A 77 2.25 -8.50 5.32
N LEU A 78 1.75 -7.26 5.40
CA LEU A 78 1.17 -6.57 4.26
C LEU A 78 2.19 -6.38 3.12
N HIS A 79 3.42 -6.00 3.44
CA HIS A 79 4.48 -5.92 2.44
C HIS A 79 4.68 -7.26 1.70
N ASN A 80 4.75 -8.36 2.43
CA ASN A 80 4.96 -9.68 1.85
C ASN A 80 3.78 -10.12 0.96
N GLU A 81 2.55 -9.96 1.45
CA GLU A 81 1.33 -10.29 0.70
C GLU A 81 1.21 -9.47 -0.59
N LEU A 82 1.48 -8.16 -0.54
CA LEU A 82 1.47 -7.30 -1.72
C LEU A 82 2.60 -7.64 -2.69
N SER A 83 3.75 -8.10 -2.19
CA SER A 83 4.88 -8.53 -3.02
C SER A 83 4.55 -9.80 -3.80
N ILE A 84 3.89 -10.76 -3.14
CA ILE A 84 3.36 -11.97 -3.78
C ILE A 84 2.34 -11.57 -4.84
N LEU A 85 1.39 -10.69 -4.50
CA LEU A 85 0.36 -10.24 -5.44
C LEU A 85 0.94 -9.56 -6.68
N LYS A 86 1.95 -8.67 -6.51
CA LYS A 86 2.69 -8.08 -7.64
C LYS A 86 3.32 -9.17 -8.49
N GLY A 87 3.96 -10.14 -7.84
CA GLY A 87 4.56 -11.30 -8.49
C GLY A 87 3.57 -12.19 -9.23
N LEU A 88 2.27 -12.11 -8.96
CA LEU A 88 1.24 -12.89 -9.66
C LEU A 88 0.60 -12.15 -10.83
N LEU A 89 0.85 -10.84 -11.01
CA LEU A 89 0.24 -10.04 -12.09
C LEU A 89 0.58 -10.57 -13.50
N PHE A 90 1.70 -11.28 -13.66
CA PHE A 90 2.05 -11.87 -14.95
C PHE A 90 1.04 -12.90 -15.46
N PHE A 91 0.26 -13.53 -14.56
CA PHE A 91 -0.84 -14.42 -14.90
C PHE A 91 -2.11 -13.70 -15.38
N ASN A 92 -2.04 -12.39 -15.62
CA ASN A 92 -3.15 -11.58 -16.11
C ASN A 92 -4.37 -11.64 -15.17
N LEU A 93 -4.13 -11.38 -13.88
CA LEU A 93 -5.17 -11.40 -12.86
C LEU A 93 -6.31 -10.44 -13.22
N ASN A 94 -7.53 -10.84 -12.90
CA ASN A 94 -8.68 -9.96 -13.08
C ASN A 94 -8.56 -8.74 -12.17
N LYS A 95 -8.64 -7.55 -12.77
CA LYS A 95 -8.49 -6.26 -12.10
C LYS A 95 -9.42 -6.08 -10.89
N SER A 96 -10.71 -6.32 -11.07
CA SER A 96 -11.71 -6.09 -10.02
C SER A 96 -11.59 -7.14 -8.90
N VAL A 97 -11.27 -8.39 -9.23
CA VAL A 97 -10.96 -9.42 -8.22
C VAL A 97 -9.72 -9.04 -7.41
N THR A 98 -8.66 -8.61 -8.10
CA THR A 98 -7.41 -8.19 -7.46
C THR A 98 -7.63 -6.98 -6.56
N TRP A 99 -8.44 -6.00 -7.00
CA TRP A 99 -8.81 -4.83 -6.21
C TRP A 99 -9.53 -5.26 -4.94
N ASN A 100 -10.56 -6.10 -5.07
CA ASN A 100 -11.35 -6.56 -3.93
C ASN A 100 -10.51 -7.36 -2.93
N TYR A 101 -9.62 -8.22 -3.41
CA TYR A 101 -8.68 -8.95 -2.56
C TYR A 101 -7.74 -7.99 -1.81
N THR A 102 -7.08 -7.09 -2.54
CA THR A 102 -6.14 -6.10 -1.97
C THR A 102 -6.83 -5.22 -0.92
N ALA A 103 -8.01 -4.70 -1.26
CA ALA A 103 -8.77 -3.84 -0.38
C ALA A 103 -9.24 -4.57 0.89
N SER A 104 -9.66 -5.84 0.75
CA SER A 104 -10.05 -6.66 1.90
C SER A 104 -8.86 -7.00 2.80
N LEU A 105 -7.69 -7.30 2.21
CA LEU A 105 -6.45 -7.51 2.93
C LEU A 105 -6.05 -6.28 3.74
N LEU A 106 -6.01 -5.10 3.11
CA LEU A 106 -5.67 -3.85 3.78
C LEU A 106 -6.62 -3.55 4.94
N ARG A 107 -7.93 -3.62 4.70
CA ARG A 107 -8.93 -3.36 5.75
C ARG A 107 -8.83 -4.36 6.89
N LYS A 108 -8.58 -5.64 6.61
CA LYS A 108 -8.45 -6.68 7.64
C LYS A 108 -7.25 -6.42 8.56
N GLU A 109 -6.14 -5.97 8.00
CA GLU A 109 -4.89 -5.84 8.73
C GLU A 109 -4.67 -4.43 9.32
N LEU A 110 -5.25 -3.39 8.70
CA LEU A 110 -5.10 -1.97 9.11
C LEU A 110 -6.36 -1.36 9.72
N SER A 111 -7.41 -2.15 9.99
CA SER A 111 -8.57 -1.62 10.72
C SER A 111 -8.11 -1.14 12.09
N VAL A 112 -8.19 0.18 12.27
CA VAL A 112 -8.04 0.88 13.55
C VAL A 112 -9.40 0.98 14.21
#